data_AF-A0A1N6PAR1-F1
#
_entry.id   AF-A0A1N6PAR1-F1
#
_cell.length_a   1.000
_cell.length_b   1.000
_cell.length_c   1.000
_cell.angle_alpha   90.00
_cell.angle_beta   90.00
_cell.angle_gamma   90.00
#
_symmetry.space_group_name_H-M   'P 1'
#
loop_
_entity.id
_entity.type
_entity.pdbx_description
1 polymer ?
#
loop_
_entity_poly.entity_id
_entity_poly.type
_entity_poly.pdbx_seq_one_letter_code
_entity_poly.pdbx_strand_id
1 'polypeptide(L)'
;MKTAIELGGIIAACAVLIGCVVRVDLLRAGEHRVSVFGVYLLWAVFAFGVVLGLLRGEELDWYDVAALAGMLMHLALSRKSWRGCAPRDAQVKQVRDIGGQHG
;
A
#
# COMPACT_ATOMS: atom_id res chain seq x y z
N MET A 1 -0.02 27.86 -10.27
CA MET A 1 -0.43 26.60 -10.94
C MET A 1 0.63 25.51 -10.79
N LYS A 2 1.89 25.80 -11.10
CA LYS A 2 3.03 24.88 -10.93
C LYS A 2 3.11 24.21 -9.55
N THR A 3 3.01 25.02 -8.49
CA THR A 3 3.03 24.56 -7.09
C THR A 3 1.89 23.61 -6.70
N ALA A 4 0.72 23.73 -7.31
CA ALA A 4 -0.42 22.84 -7.01
C ALA A 4 -0.23 21.44 -7.62
N ILE A 5 0.39 21.37 -8.80
CA ILE A 5 0.71 20.13 -9.50
C ILE A 5 1.84 19.40 -8.76
N GLU A 6 2.87 20.12 -8.35
CA GLU A 6 3.98 19.58 -7.55
C GLU A 6 3.49 19.03 -6.20
N LEU A 7 2.65 19.79 -5.47
CA LEU A 7 2.04 19.29 -4.23
C LEU A 7 1.19 18.05 -4.48
N GLY A 8 0.41 18.02 -5.56
CA GLY A 8 -0.38 16.87 -5.95
C GLY A 8 0.49 15.62 -6.20
N GLY A 9 1.61 15.79 -6.91
CA GLY A 9 2.59 14.74 -7.15
C GLY A 9 3.23 14.20 -5.87
N ILE A 10 3.64 15.09 -4.96
CA ILE A 10 4.21 14.71 -3.66
C ILE A 10 3.19 13.92 -2.83
N ILE A 11 1.95 14.40 -2.73
CA ILE A 11 0.89 13.72 -1.98
C ILE A 11 0.61 12.34 -2.58
N ALA A 12 0.52 12.24 -3.91
CA ALA A 12 0.29 10.99 -4.60
C ALA A 12 1.43 9.98 -4.36
N ALA A 13 2.68 10.41 -4.51
CA ALA A 13 3.84 9.56 -4.27
C ALA A 13 3.95 9.10 -2.81
N CYS A 14 3.70 10.00 -1.85
CA CYS A 14 3.64 9.66 -0.43
C CYS A 14 2.54 8.64 -0.11
N ALA A 15 1.36 8.77 -0.72
CA ALA A 15 0.27 7.81 -0.56
C ALA A 15 0.65 6.41 -1.10
N VAL A 16 1.35 6.35 -2.23
CA VAL A 16 1.89 5.08 -2.78
C VAL A 16 2.91 4.47 -1.82
N LEU A 17 3.85 5.25 -1.28
CA LEU A 17 4.85 4.78 -0.32
C LEU A 17 4.20 4.19 0.94
N ILE A 18 3.27 4.93 1.57
CA ILE A 18 2.54 4.46 2.74
C ILE A 18 1.77 3.17 2.41
N GLY A 19 1.12 3.13 1.24
CA GLY A 19 0.41 1.95 0.77
C GLY A 19 1.32 0.72 0.60
N CYS A 20 2.54 0.92 0.07
CA CYS A 20 3.52 -0.15 -0.08
C CYS A 20 4.03 -0.66 1.28
N VAL A 21 4.38 0.23 2.22
CA VAL A 21 4.86 -0.17 3.57
C VAL A 21 3.80 -0.98 4.31
N VAL A 22 2.55 -0.49 4.35
CA VAL A 22 1.44 -1.18 5.04
C VAL A 22 1.15 -2.54 4.40
N ARG A 23 1.19 -2.65 3.06
CA ARG A 23 0.97 -3.92 2.35
C ARG A 23 2.10 -4.92 2.60
N VAL A 24 3.34 -4.46 2.60
CA VAL A 24 4.53 -5.28 2.86
C VAL A 24 4.48 -5.86 4.28
N ASP A 25 4.10 -5.06 5.27
CA ASP A 25 3.96 -5.52 6.66
C ASP A 25 2.89 -6.63 6.79
N LEU A 26 1.74 -6.44 6.14
CA LEU A 26 0.67 -7.44 6.08
C LEU A 26 1.08 -8.73 5.33
N LEU A 27 1.86 -8.62 4.25
CA LEU A 27 2.39 -9.76 3.50
C LEU A 27 3.46 -10.52 4.28
N ARG A 28 4.23 -9.83 5.14
CA ARG A 28 5.23 -10.45 5.99
C ARG A 28 4.61 -11.36 7.05
N ALA A 29 3.37 -11.11 7.44
CA ALA A 29 2.62 -11.91 8.40
C ALA A 29 2.01 -13.21 7.81
N GLY A 30 1.98 -13.38 6.49
CA GLY A 30 1.34 -14.54 5.85
C GLY A 30 2.01 -14.96 4.54
N GLU A 31 2.83 -16.00 4.62
CA GLU A 31 3.28 -16.91 3.54
C GLU A 31 3.73 -16.33 2.17
N HIS A 32 5.04 -16.49 1.92
CA HIS A 32 5.73 -16.65 0.62
C HIS A 32 5.05 -16.12 -0.65
N ARG A 33 4.93 -14.79 -0.80
CA ARG A 33 4.74 -14.15 -2.11
C ARG A 33 5.85 -13.16 -2.42
N VAL A 34 7.06 -13.68 -2.63
CA VAL A 34 8.26 -12.91 -3.02
C VAL A 34 8.01 -12.05 -4.25
N SER A 35 7.22 -12.55 -5.21
CA SER A 35 6.84 -11.79 -6.42
C SER A 35 6.03 -10.53 -6.08
N VAL A 36 5.08 -10.64 -5.15
CA VAL A 36 4.23 -9.52 -4.72
C VAL A 36 5.06 -8.51 -3.92
N PHE A 37 5.94 -8.99 -3.05
CA PHE A 37 6.89 -8.13 -2.33
C PHE A 37 7.78 -7.35 -3.29
N GLY A 38 8.35 -8.01 -4.31
CA GLY A 38 9.19 -7.37 -5.32
C GLY A 38 8.47 -6.26 -6.09
N VAL A 39 7.19 -6.47 -6.45
CA VAL A 39 6.37 -5.44 -7.11
C VAL A 39 6.17 -4.22 -6.22
N TYR A 40 5.81 -4.41 -4.94
CA TYR A 40 5.65 -3.29 -3.99
C TYR A 40 6.97 -2.57 -3.72
N LEU A 41 8.09 -3.28 -3.67
CA LEU A 41 9.41 -2.69 -3.53
C LEU A 41 9.73 -1.80 -4.74
N LEU A 42 9.47 -2.29 -5.96
CA LEU A 42 9.70 -1.54 -7.19
C LEU A 42 8.84 -0.27 -7.23
N TRP A 43 7.58 -0.35 -6.82
CA TRP A 43 6.69 0.82 -6.73
C TRP A 43 7.16 1.82 -5.69
N ALA A 44 7.67 1.36 -4.55
CA ALA A 44 8.25 2.23 -3.54
C ALA A 44 9.49 2.96 -4.06
N VAL A 45 10.39 2.26 -4.76
CA VAL A 45 11.57 2.88 -5.38
C VAL A 45 11.17 3.91 -6.44
N PHE A 46 10.19 3.59 -7.30
CA PHE A 46 9.65 4.52 -8.28
C PHE A 46 9.07 5.78 -7.62
N ALA A 47 8.16 5.62 -6.67
CA ALA A 47 7.53 6.75 -5.97
C ALA A 47 8.56 7.61 -5.22
N PHE A 48 9.58 6.99 -4.62
CA PHE A 48 10.68 7.71 -3.99
C PHE A 48 11.52 8.51 -5.00
N GLY A 49 11.78 7.94 -6.18
CA GLY A 49 12.43 8.64 -7.29
C GLY A 49 11.68 9.88 -7.72
N VAL A 50 10.35 9.78 -7.87
CA VAL A 50 9.49 10.93 -8.22
C VAL A 50 9.55 12.02 -7.15
N VAL A 51 9.51 11.66 -5.85
CA VAL A 51 9.65 12.63 -4.76
C VAL A 51 11.00 13.33 -4.82
N LEU A 52 12.10 12.59 -5.04
CA LEU A 52 13.43 13.18 -5.16
C LEU A 52 13.56 14.11 -6.37
N GLY A 53 12.96 13.76 -7.51
CA GLY A 53 12.91 14.61 -8.70
C GLY A 53 12.18 15.93 -8.41
N LEU A 54 11.00 15.85 -7.81
CA LEU A 54 10.23 17.04 -7.40
C LEU A 54 10.99 17.90 -6.38
N LEU A 55 11.68 17.30 -5.41
CA LEU A 55 12.52 18.03 -4.45
C LEU A 55 13.74 18.71 -5.10
N ARG A 56 14.22 18.18 -6.23
CA ARG A 56 15.29 18.78 -7.05
C ARG A 56 14.76 19.86 -8.01
N GLY A 57 13.44 20.08 -8.04
CA GLY A 57 12.80 21.04 -8.93
C GLY A 57 12.55 20.52 -10.35
N GLU A 58 12.59 19.20 -10.56
CA GLU A 58 12.14 18.61 -11.82
C GLU A 58 10.63 18.76 -11.96
N GLU A 59 10.17 18.98 -13.20
CA GLU A 59 8.76 19.03 -13.51
C GLU A 59 8.17 17.62 -13.57
N LEU A 60 6.94 17.48 -13.08
CA LEU A 60 6.23 16.21 -13.10
C LEU A 60 5.78 15.89 -14.54
N ASP A 61 6.28 14.80 -15.12
CA ASP A 61 5.87 14.34 -16.45
C ASP A 61 4.48 13.69 -16.40
N TRP A 62 3.75 13.74 -17.51
CA TRP A 62 2.46 13.07 -17.64
C TRP A 62 2.59 11.55 -17.47
N TYR A 63 3.74 10.97 -17.82
CA TYR A 63 4.03 9.56 -17.56
C TYR A 63 4.10 9.26 -16.06
N ASP A 64 4.73 10.12 -15.26
CA ASP A 64 4.80 9.97 -13.81
C ASP A 64 3.41 10.08 -13.18
N VAL A 65 2.61 11.03 -13.66
CA VAL A 65 1.21 11.19 -13.24
C VAL A 65 0.40 9.94 -13.56
N ALA A 66 0.51 9.40 -14.78
CA ALA A 66 -0.22 8.20 -15.19
C ALA A 66 0.21 6.96 -14.38
N ALA A 67 1.50 6.81 -14.14
CA ALA A 67 2.05 5.73 -13.31
C ALA A 67 1.54 5.82 -11.86
N LEU A 68 1.63 7.00 -11.22
CA LEU A 68 1.13 7.23 -9.87
C LEU A 68 -0.39 6.98 -9.78
N ALA A 69 -1.17 7.47 -10.75
CA ALA A 69 -2.62 7.26 -10.80
C ALA A 69 -2.96 5.76 -10.92
N GLY A 70 -2.27 5.03 -11.80
CA GLY A 70 -2.44 3.58 -11.97
C GLY A 70 -2.10 2.81 -10.70
N MET A 71 -1.00 3.15 -10.02
CA MET A 71 -0.61 2.54 -8.75
C MET A 71 -1.64 2.81 -7.65
N LEU A 72 -2.13 4.04 -7.52
CA LEU A 72 -3.18 4.40 -6.55
C LEU A 72 -4.49 3.67 -6.84
N MET A 73 -4.89 3.59 -8.10
CA MET A 73 -6.08 2.85 -8.52
C MET A 73 -5.97 1.36 -8.18
N HIS A 74 -4.81 0.75 -8.46
CA HIS A 74 -4.55 -0.63 -8.08
C HIS A 74 -4.60 -0.82 -6.56
N LEU A 75 -3.92 0.04 -5.80
CA LEU A 75 -3.94 0.01 -4.34
C LEU A 75 -5.38 0.11 -3.79
N ALA A 76 -6.21 0.98 -4.35
CA ALA A 76 -7.61 1.15 -3.97
C ALA A 76 -8.47 -0.09 -4.28
N LEU A 77 -8.32 -0.67 -5.47
CA LEU A 77 -9.05 -1.88 -5.87
C LEU A 77 -8.67 -3.08 -5.01
N SER A 78 -7.37 -3.29 -4.79
CA SER A 78 -6.91 -4.35 -3.92
C SER A 78 -7.32 -4.14 -2.45
N ARG A 79 -7.48 -2.89 -1.99
CA ARG A 79 -7.96 -2.60 -0.62
C ARG A 79 -9.37 -3.15 -0.39
N LYS A 80 -10.25 -3.12 -1.39
CA LYS A 80 -11.59 -3.74 -1.33
C LYS A 80 -11.51 -5.26 -1.21
N SER A 81 -10.64 -5.91 -1.98
CA SER A 81 -10.41 -7.36 -1.90
C SER A 81 -9.95 -7.79 -0.49
N TRP A 82 -9.09 -7.01 0.16
CA TRP A 82 -8.55 -7.36 1.48
C TRP A 82 -9.51 -7.06 2.63
N ARG A 83 -10.42 -6.08 2.52
CA ARG A 83 -11.50 -5.90 3.51
C ARG A 83 -12.47 -7.08 3.56
N GLY A 84 -12.64 -7.81 2.46
CA GLY A 84 -13.39 -9.07 2.41
C GLY A 84 -12.59 -10.29 2.89
N CYS A 85 -11.27 -10.16 3.02
CA CYS A 85 -10.34 -11.20 3.48
C CYS A 85 -9.59 -10.79 4.76
N ALA A 86 -10.17 -9.92 5.59
CA ALA A 86 -9.65 -9.72 6.94
C ALA A 86 -9.62 -11.09 7.64
N PRO A 87 -8.47 -11.50 8.21
CA PRO A 87 -8.22 -12.88 8.59
C PRO A 87 -9.32 -13.38 9.53
N ARG A 88 -9.90 -14.52 9.18
CA ARG A 88 -10.89 -15.27 9.96
C ARG A 88 -10.38 -15.65 11.35
N ASP A 89 -9.09 -15.44 11.61
CA ASP A 89 -8.40 -15.68 12.88
C ASP A 89 -8.83 -14.71 14.00
N ALA A 90 -9.41 -13.56 13.66
CA ALA A 90 -10.04 -12.68 14.65
C ALA A 90 -11.37 -13.24 15.21
N GLN A 91 -11.95 -14.29 14.60
CA GLN A 91 -13.23 -14.87 15.03
C GLN A 91 -13.13 -16.19 15.80
N VAL A 92 -11.95 -16.79 15.95
CA VAL A 92 -11.83 -18.13 16.56
C VAL A 92 -11.46 -18.09 18.06
N LYS A 93 -11.18 -16.91 18.64
CA LYS A 93 -10.79 -16.80 20.07
C LYS A 93 -11.96 -16.64 21.05
N GLN A 94 -13.20 -16.97 20.67
CA GLN A 94 -14.35 -16.85 21.59
C GLN A 94 -15.09 -18.16 21.88
N VAL A 95 -14.66 -19.30 21.32
CA VAL A 95 -15.37 -20.59 21.51
C VAL A 95 -14.72 -21.49 22.57
N ARG A 96 -13.52 -21.17 23.08
CA ARG A 96 -12.82 -22.05 24.04
C ARG A 96 -13.06 -21.77 25.52
N ASP A 97 -13.79 -20.72 25.90
CA ASP A 97 -14.05 -20.37 27.32
C ASP A 97 -15.44 -20.75 27.85
N ILE A 98 -16.32 -21.38 27.05
CA ILE A 98 -17.67 -21.78 27.51
C ILE A 98 -17.76 -23.29 27.83
N GLY A 99 -16.68 -24.05 27.64
CA GLY A 99 -16.67 -25.51 27.83
C GLY A 99 -16.05 -26.02 29.14
N GLY A 100 -15.67 -25.14 30.07
CA GLY A 100 -14.81 -25.49 31.20
C GLY A 100 -15.32 -25.07 32.57
N GLN A 101 -16.59 -25.34 32.90
CA GLN A 101 -17.05 -25.38 34.29
C GLN A 101 -18.00 -26.57 34.49
N HIS A 102 -17.43 -27.77 34.51
CA HIS A 102 -17.92 -28.87 35.33
C HIS A 102 -16.75 -29.28 36.22
N GLY A 103 -16.85 -28.91 37.50
CA GLY A 103 -15.93 -29.20 38.58
C GLY A 103 -16.55 -28.72 39.87
#